data_AF-A0A958MUK0-F1
#
_entry.id   AF-A0A958MUK0-F1
#
_cell.length_a   1.000
_cell.length_b   1.000
_cell.length_c   1.000
_cell.angle_alpha   90.00
_cell.angle_beta   90.00
_cell.angle_gamma   90.00
#
_symmetry.space_group_name_H-M   'P 1'
#
loop_
_entity.id
_entity.type
_entity.pdbx_description
1 polymer ?
#
loop_
_entity_poly.entity_id
_entity_poly.type
_entity_poly.pdbx_seq_one_letter_code
_entity_poly.pdbx_strand_id
1 'polypeptide(L)' 'LLDTPFYQAFVLLGMVSFFSGVIRSPITAVIIVSEMTHNHTLLFPLLLASLASYGTSMLIQRESLYMALARRYF' A
#
# COMPACT_ATOMS: atom_id res chain seq x y z
N LEU A 1 -12.79 22.53 -3.36
CA LEU A 1 -13.80 21.65 -2.69
C LEU A 1 -13.27 20.23 -2.41
N LEU A 2 -12.22 19.78 -3.13
CA LEU A 2 -11.50 18.52 -2.85
C LEU A 2 -10.21 18.73 -2.03
N ASP A 3 -9.88 19.97 -1.66
CA ASP A 3 -8.63 20.35 -0.98
C ASP A 3 -8.68 20.17 0.54
N THR A 4 -9.74 19.54 1.06
CA THR A 4 -9.83 19.25 2.49
C THR A 4 -8.78 18.20 2.86
N PRO A 5 -7.97 18.42 3.91
CA PRO A 5 -6.86 17.53 4.28
C PRO A 5 -7.32 16.10 4.58
N PHE A 6 -8.56 15.93 5.05
CA PHE A 6 -9.16 14.63 5.31
C PHE A 6 -9.33 13.78 4.05
N TYR A 7 -9.81 14.36 2.95
CA TYR A 7 -10.00 13.63 1.70
C TYR A 7 -8.66 13.10 1.16
N GLN A 8 -7.63 13.94 1.19
CA GLN A 8 -6.28 13.56 0.77
C GLN A 8 -5.74 12.38 1.59
N ALA A 9 -5.92 12.40 2.91
CA ALA A 9 -5.49 11.31 3.78
C ALA A 9 -6.16 9.98 3.43
N PHE A 10 -7.48 9.96 3.19
CA PHE A 10 -8.19 8.73 2.79
C PHE A 10 -7.73 8.20 1.44
N VAL A 11 -7.49 9.08 0.46
CA VAL A 11 -6.94 8.68 -0.85
C VAL A 11 -5.55 8.05 -0.68
N LEU A 12 -4.67 8.68 0.09
CA LEU A 12 -3.31 8.18 0.36
C LEU A 12 -3.32 6.82 1.06
N LEU A 13 -4.18 6.64 2.06
CA LEU A 13 -4.37 5.37 2.76
C LEU A 13 -4.82 4.28 1.77
N GLY A 14 -5.79 4.58 0.90
CA GLY A 14 -6.25 3.65 -0.12
C GLY A 14 -5.16 3.25 -1.12
N MET A 15 -4.37 4.22 -1.59
CA MET A 15 -3.25 3.98 -2.51
C MET A 15 -2.19 3.06 -1.88
N VAL A 16 -1.75 3.37 -0.65
CA VAL A 16 -0.73 2.58 0.06
C VAL A 16 -1.22 1.17 0.37
N SER A 17 -2.45 1.04 0.89
CA SER A 17 -3.01 -0.26 1.24
C SER A 17 -3.13 -1.16 0.01
N PHE A 18 -3.66 -0.67 -1.10
CA PHE A 18 -3.75 -1.45 -2.33
C PHE A 18 -2.38 -1.97 -2.78
N PHE A 19 -1.39 -1.08 -2.86
CA PHE A 19 -0.08 -1.41 -3.38
C PHE A 19 0.67 -2.40 -2.48
N SER A 20 0.61 -2.20 -1.15
CA SER A 20 1.17 -3.13 -0.16
C SER A 20 0.51 -4.51 -0.24
N GLY A 21 -0.83 -4.56 -0.33
CA GLY A 21 -1.59 -5.80 -0.38
C GLY A 21 -1.28 -6.65 -1.62
N VAL A 22 -1.14 -6.02 -2.80
CA VAL A 22 -0.87 -6.73 -4.06
C VAL A 22 0.57 -7.23 -4.12
N ILE A 23 1.54 -6.35 -3.82
CA ILE A 23 2.97 -6.62 -4.03
C ILE A 23 3.60 -7.37 -2.86
N ARG A 24 3.00 -7.28 -1.67
CA ARG A 24 3.56 -7.79 -0.42
C ARG A 24 4.87 -7.14 0.02
N SER A 25 5.01 -5.84 -0.25
CA SER A 25 6.13 -5.03 0.27
C SER A 25 5.61 -3.75 0.96
N PRO A 26 5.30 -3.80 2.27
CA PRO A 26 4.66 -2.70 2.98
C PRO A 26 5.55 -1.46 3.12
N ILE A 27 6.86 -1.64 3.35
CA ILE A 27 7.81 -0.53 3.51
C ILE A 27 8.01 0.17 2.17
N THR A 28 8.27 -0.59 1.10
CA THR A 28 8.46 -0.03 -0.25
C THR A 28 7.22 0.70 -0.74
N ALA A 29 6.02 0.19 -0.44
CA ALA A 29 4.76 0.84 -0.81
C ALA A 29 4.59 2.21 -0.13
N VAL A 30 4.89 2.31 1.16
CA VAL A 30 4.82 3.57 1.92
C VAL A 30 5.82 4.59 1.38
N ILE A 31 7.07 4.16 1.11
CA ILE A 31 8.11 5.03 0.55
C ILE A 31 7.64 5.60 -0.79
N ILE A 32 7.20 4.74 -1.71
CA ILE A 32 6.77 5.19 -3.06
C ILE A 32 5.64 6.21 -2.96
N VAL A 33 4.59 5.93 -2.18
CA VAL A 33 3.47 6.87 -2.09
C VAL A 33 3.87 8.17 -1.39
N SER A 34 4.70 8.10 -0.34
CA SER A 34 5.19 9.29 0.37
C SER A 34 6.02 10.18 -0.54
N GLU A 35 6.91 9.62 -1.35
CA GLU A 35 7.74 10.38 -2.29
C GLU A 35 6.86 11.02 -3.39
N MET A 36 5.93 10.26 -3.96
CA MET A 36 5.05 10.75 -5.03
C MET A 36 4.10 11.87 -4.59
N THR A 37 3.70 11.89 -3.32
CA THR A 37 2.81 12.93 -2.78
C THR A 37 3.51 14.00 -1.96
N HIS A 38 4.83 13.92 -1.77
CA HIS A 38 5.63 14.87 -0.98
C HIS A 38 5.04 15.12 0.42
N ASN A 39 4.27 14.17 0.95
CA ASN A 39 3.53 14.31 2.20
C ASN A 39 4.07 13.35 3.25
N HIS A 40 5.09 13.80 3.97
CA HIS A 40 5.78 13.00 5.00
C HIS A 40 5.08 13.02 6.37
N THR A 41 4.08 13.89 6.57
CA THR A 41 3.38 14.00 7.86
C THR A 41 2.57 12.75 8.18
N LEU A 42 2.14 12.01 7.15
CA LEU A 42 1.29 10.83 7.26
C LEU A 42 2.05 9.49 7.17
N LEU A 43 3.37 9.48 7.30
CA LEU A 43 4.17 8.25 7.18
C LEU A 43 3.73 7.13 8.14
N PHE A 44 3.46 7.48 9.39
CA PHE A 44 3.04 6.52 10.40
C PHE A 44 1.66 5.88 10.11
N PRO A 45 0.59 6.66 9.84
CA PRO A 45 -0.70 6.08 9.47
C PRO A 45 -0.66 5.31 8.15
N LEU A 46 0.16 5.73 7.16
CA LEU A 46 0.35 4.98 5.92
C LEU A 46 1.00 3.62 6.17
N LEU A 47 1.99 3.54 7.07
CA LEU A 47 2.63 2.28 7.45
C LEU A 47 1.67 1.33 8.16
N LEU A 48 0.83 1.84 9.07
CA LEU A 48 -0.19 1.01 9.72
C LEU A 48 -1.19 0.43 8.71
N ALA A 49 -1.65 1.26 7.77
CA ALA A 49 -2.57 0.82 6.72
C ALA A 49 -1.93 -0.17 5.74
N SER A 50 -0.63 -0.02 5.45
CA SER A 50 0.13 -0.94 4.59
C SER A 50 0.34 -2.30 5.26
N LEU A 51 0.65 -2.32 6.57
CA LEU A 51 0.80 -3.54 7.36
C LEU A 51 -0.52 -4.28 7.55
N ALA A 52 -1.60 -3.56 7.85
CA ALA A 52 -2.94 -4.15 7.93
C ALA A 52 -3.32 -4.82 6.60
N SER A 53 -3.11 -4.12 5.48
CA SER A 53 -3.38 -4.69 4.15
C SER A 53 -2.49 -5.90 3.84
N TYR A 54 -1.20 -5.83 4.15
CA TYR A 54 -0.28 -6.97 3.99
C TYR A 54 -0.77 -8.20 4.78
N GLY A 55 -1.17 -7.99 6.04
CA GLY A 55 -1.76 -9.04 6.88
C GLY A 55 -3.02 -9.63 6.25
N THR A 56 -3.95 -8.80 5.80
CA THR A 56 -5.17 -9.28 5.11
C THR A 56 -4.87 -10.03 3.81
N SER A 57 -3.88 -9.58 3.04
CA SER A 57 -3.45 -10.22 1.79
C SER A 57 -2.87 -11.61 2.05
N MET A 58 -2.11 -11.77 3.14
CA MET A 58 -1.54 -13.06 3.55
C MET A 58 -2.60 -14.05 4.07
N LEU A 59 -3.69 -13.54 4.65
CA LEU A 59 -4.83 -14.36 5.07
C LEU A 59 -5.66 -14.86 3.88
N ILE A 60 -5.86 -14.01 2.85
CA ILE A 60 -6.69 -14.34 1.69
C ILE A 60 -5.94 -15.20 0.67
N GLN A 61 -4.74 -14.78 0.29
CA GLN A 61 -3.93 -15.47 -0.70
C GLN A 61 -2.61 -15.87 -0.04
N ARG A 62 -2.00 -17.00 -0.44
CA ARG A 62 -0.70 -17.42 0.11
C ARG A 62 0.49 -16.95 -0.72
N GLU A 63 0.27 -16.55 -1.97
CA GLU A 63 1.31 -16.15 -2.92
C GLU A 63 1.19 -14.66 -3.30
N SER A 64 2.31 -13.95 -3.42
CA SER A 64 2.34 -12.56 -3.92
C SER A 64 2.02 -12.53 -5.41
N LEU A 65 1.48 -11.42 -5.90
CA LEU A 65 1.16 -11.26 -7.34
C LEU A 65 2.38 -11.56 -8.21
N TYR A 66 3.55 -11.04 -7.84
CA TYR A 66 4.79 -11.27 -8.59
C TYR A 66 5.20 -12.73 -8.64
N MET A 67 5.05 -13.47 -7.54
CA MET A 67 5.38 -14.89 -7.50
C MET A 67 4.39 -15.71 -8.33
N ALA A 68 3.09 -15.37 -8.25
CA ALA A 68 2.05 -16.01 -9.05
C ALA A 68 2.26 -15.76 -10.56
N LEU A 69 2.68 -14.56 -10.95
CA LEU A 69 3.06 -14.23 -12.32
C LEU A 69 4.30 -15.01 -12.76
N ALA A 70 5.36 -15.04 -11.96
CA ALA A 70 6.58 -15.77 -12.27
C ALA A 70 6.30 -17.27 -12.51
N ARG A 71 5.47 -17.89 -11.67
CA ARG A 71 5.03 -19.29 -11.81
C ARG A 71 4.16 -19.55 -13.06
N ARG A 72 3.49 -18.52 -13.60
CA ARG A 72 2.68 -18.68 -14.82
C ARG A 72 3.54 -18.67 -16.08
N TYR A 73 4.64 -17.93 -16.06
CA TYR A 73 5.53 -17.78 -17.21
C TYR A 73 6.64 -18.84 -17.26
N PHE A 74 6.97 -19.48 -16.14
CA PHE A 74 7.93 -20.60 -16.03
C PHE A 74 7.24 -21.87 -15.57
#